data_AF-A0AAU3YXC2-F1
#
_entry.id   AF-A0AAU3YXC2-F1
#
_cell.length_a   1.000
_cell.length_b   1.000
_cell.length_c   1.000
_cell.angle_alpha   90.00
_cell.angle_beta   90.00
_cell.angle_gamma   90.00
#
_symmetry.space_group_name_H-M   'P 1'
#
loop_
_entity.id
_entity.type
_entity.pdbx_description
1 polymer ?
#
loop_
_entity_poly.entity_id
_entity_poly.type
_entity_poly.pdbx_seq_one_letter_code
_entity_poly.pdbx_strand_id
1 'polypeptide(L)'
;MTDAIFAADGVAAGLDTSPRPAPRLDAGALAESIRGQVWTWAGPAFQIPVPGPEMVAAAPAHSVAELVGEMAERVRVWGVQVDGGAESWGLVHLFNAHAEALWAARGRGDGHLLGALYSLIAARAHLRDGYDGRIELDPFADDRRPVDETALLETIRVQLDTWVPDAFGTIVQLPRRRELRDAADLSDVIGYVLGAVEAKHGAAVDDADSVRGLAHLANARAHGLKAGHGHGDGHLLAALDSLVLAAANLA
;
A
#
# COMPACT_ATOMS: atom_id res chain seq x y z
N MET A 1 29.34 -8.71 1.96
CA MET A 1 29.20 -9.31 0.61
C MET A 1 27.73 -9.48 0.21
N THR A 2 26.79 -9.09 1.09
CA THR A 2 25.33 -9.09 0.91
C THR A 2 24.80 -7.78 0.31
N ASP A 3 25.49 -6.66 0.55
CA ASP A 3 25.16 -5.30 0.06
C ASP A 3 24.97 -5.20 -1.46
N ALA A 4 25.59 -6.09 -2.23
CA ALA A 4 25.49 -6.09 -3.68
C ALA A 4 24.35 -7.00 -4.19
N ILE A 5 23.80 -7.89 -3.37
CA ILE A 5 22.93 -8.98 -3.84
C ILE A 5 21.49 -8.47 -4.03
N PHE A 6 20.87 -7.83 -3.04
CA PHE A 6 19.47 -7.39 -3.16
C PHE A 6 19.29 -6.20 -4.11
N ALA A 7 20.22 -5.25 -4.12
CA ALA A 7 20.21 -4.14 -5.08
C ALA A 7 20.44 -4.63 -6.52
N ALA A 8 21.36 -5.59 -6.74
CA ALA A 8 21.59 -6.18 -8.06
C ALA A 8 20.46 -7.12 -8.48
N ASP A 9 19.84 -7.86 -7.55
CA ASP A 9 18.70 -8.74 -7.83
C ASP A 9 17.44 -7.93 -8.16
N GLY A 10 17.22 -6.77 -7.52
CA GLY A 10 16.14 -5.85 -7.89
C GLY A 10 16.35 -5.22 -9.28
N VAL A 11 17.59 -4.86 -9.64
CA VAL A 11 17.93 -4.38 -10.99
C VAL A 11 17.80 -5.51 -12.01
N ALA A 12 18.30 -6.71 -11.70
CA ALA A 12 18.19 -7.88 -12.57
C ALA A 12 16.73 -8.30 -12.77
N ALA A 13 15.88 -8.29 -11.73
CA ALA A 13 14.45 -8.53 -11.82
C ALA A 13 13.71 -7.44 -12.61
N GLY A 14 14.17 -6.18 -12.52
CA GLY A 14 13.72 -5.07 -13.35
C GLY A 14 14.02 -5.27 -14.84
N LEU A 15 15.17 -5.88 -15.14
CA LEU A 15 15.63 -6.21 -16.50
C LEU A 15 15.14 -7.58 -17.00
N ASP A 16 14.63 -8.43 -16.11
CA ASP A 16 14.24 -9.81 -16.44
C ASP A 16 12.92 -9.85 -17.21
N THR A 17 12.95 -10.54 -18.36
CA THR A 17 11.81 -10.90 -19.21
C THR A 17 11.02 -12.10 -18.67
N SER A 18 11.10 -12.36 -17.36
CA SER A 18 10.52 -13.53 -16.69
C SER A 18 9.07 -13.78 -17.12
N PRO A 19 8.66 -15.04 -17.38
CA PRO A 19 7.38 -15.42 -17.97
C PRO A 19 6.21 -15.35 -16.96
N ARG A 20 6.29 -14.49 -15.94
CA ARG A 20 5.13 -14.19 -15.10
C ARG A 20 4.17 -13.34 -15.93
N PRO A 21 2.85 -13.53 -15.79
CA PRO A 21 1.88 -12.65 -16.42
C PRO A 21 2.21 -11.20 -16.06
N ALA A 22 2.22 -10.31 -17.06
CA ALA A 22 2.39 -8.89 -16.80
C ALA A 22 1.30 -8.44 -15.79
N PRO A 23 1.67 -7.67 -14.75
CA PRO A 23 0.70 -7.09 -13.84
C PRO A 23 -0.39 -6.32 -14.58
N ARG A 24 -1.62 -6.42 -14.09
CA ARG A 24 -2.78 -5.75 -14.68
C ARG A 24 -3.34 -4.74 -13.71
N LEU A 25 -3.81 -3.63 -14.25
CA LEU A 25 -4.61 -2.66 -13.52
C LEU A 25 -6.07 -2.87 -13.92
N ASP A 26 -6.81 -3.57 -13.06
CA ASP A 26 -8.24 -3.79 -13.18
C ASP A 26 -8.89 -3.87 -11.79
N ALA A 27 -10.22 -3.89 -11.76
CA ALA A 27 -10.99 -4.01 -10.52
C ALA A 27 -10.58 -5.20 -9.65
N GLY A 28 -10.22 -6.34 -10.26
CA GLY A 28 -9.81 -7.54 -9.54
C GLY A 28 -8.47 -7.35 -8.83
N ALA A 29 -7.50 -6.75 -9.51
CA ALA A 29 -6.20 -6.42 -8.94
C ALA A 29 -6.33 -5.41 -7.79
N LEU A 30 -7.10 -4.33 -7.97
CA LEU A 30 -7.33 -3.34 -6.90
C LEU A 30 -8.04 -3.95 -5.69
N ALA A 31 -9.02 -4.83 -5.92
CA ALA A 31 -9.71 -5.52 -4.84
C ALA A 31 -8.79 -6.48 -4.07
N GLU A 32 -7.86 -7.14 -4.77
CA GLU A 32 -6.84 -7.98 -4.15
C GLU A 32 -5.86 -7.14 -3.31
N SER A 33 -5.44 -5.97 -3.78
CA SER A 33 -4.63 -5.02 -3.00
C SER A 33 -5.34 -4.61 -1.70
N ILE A 34 -6.63 -4.30 -1.77
CA ILE A 34 -7.45 -3.96 -0.60
C ILE A 34 -7.54 -5.16 0.34
N ARG A 35 -7.82 -6.36 -0.18
CA ARG A 35 -7.86 -7.60 0.60
C ARG A 35 -6.53 -7.85 1.33
N GLY A 36 -5.40 -7.65 0.63
CA GLY A 36 -4.06 -7.72 1.19
C GLY A 36 -3.85 -6.71 2.31
N GLN A 37 -4.24 -5.45 2.09
CA GLN A 37 -4.17 -4.42 3.13
C GLN A 37 -5.03 -4.78 4.35
N VAL A 38 -6.26 -5.28 4.18
CA VAL A 38 -7.08 -5.72 5.32
C VAL A 38 -6.42 -6.89 6.06
N TRP A 39 -5.87 -7.86 5.33
CA TRP A 39 -5.26 -9.05 5.90
C TRP A 39 -4.03 -8.75 6.77
N THR A 40 -3.22 -7.75 6.40
CA THR A 40 -1.97 -7.42 7.12
C THR A 40 -2.17 -6.72 8.45
N TRP A 41 -3.33 -6.13 8.72
CA TRP A 41 -3.56 -5.42 9.98
C TRP A 41 -4.96 -5.63 10.58
N ALA A 42 -6.00 -5.43 9.80
CA ALA A 42 -7.37 -5.45 10.28
C ALA A 42 -7.88 -6.86 10.59
N GLY A 43 -7.45 -7.87 9.83
CA GLY A 43 -7.73 -9.28 10.11
C GLY A 43 -7.29 -9.67 11.53
N PRO A 44 -5.99 -9.49 11.88
CA PRO A 44 -5.51 -9.72 13.24
C PRO A 44 -6.11 -8.78 14.31
N ALA A 45 -6.21 -7.47 14.02
CA ALA A 45 -6.63 -6.48 15.01
C ALA A 45 -8.12 -6.59 15.39
N PHE A 46 -8.98 -6.82 14.40
CA PHE A 46 -10.44 -6.85 14.58
C PHE A 46 -11.03 -8.25 14.46
N GLN A 47 -10.19 -9.29 14.28
CA GLN A 47 -10.59 -10.70 14.08
C GLN A 47 -11.52 -10.89 12.86
N ILE A 48 -11.37 -10.05 11.84
CA ILE A 48 -12.24 -10.06 10.66
C ILE A 48 -11.83 -11.20 9.73
N PRO A 49 -12.77 -12.08 9.35
CA PRO A 49 -12.48 -13.13 8.37
C PRO A 49 -12.26 -12.49 7.00
N VAL A 50 -11.01 -12.51 6.52
CA VAL A 50 -10.68 -12.01 5.19
C VAL A 50 -11.02 -13.07 4.15
N PRO A 51 -11.82 -12.76 3.11
CA PRO A 51 -12.16 -13.73 2.06
C PRO A 51 -10.91 -14.20 1.31
N GLY A 52 -11.01 -15.38 0.70
CA GLY A 52 -9.96 -15.90 -0.19
C GLY A 52 -9.85 -15.11 -1.50
N PRO A 53 -8.69 -15.11 -2.18
CA PRO A 53 -8.50 -14.41 -3.45
C PRO A 53 -9.54 -14.77 -4.52
N GLU A 54 -9.93 -16.06 -4.58
CA GLU A 54 -10.93 -16.55 -5.55
C GLU A 54 -12.31 -15.91 -5.34
N MET A 55 -12.71 -15.69 -4.10
CA MET A 55 -13.99 -15.04 -3.76
C MET A 55 -13.97 -13.57 -4.18
N VAL A 56 -12.87 -12.88 -3.89
CA VAL A 56 -12.70 -11.47 -4.26
C VAL A 56 -12.66 -11.32 -5.78
N ALA A 57 -11.94 -12.19 -6.49
CA ALA A 57 -11.87 -12.15 -7.96
C ALA A 57 -13.24 -12.36 -8.63
N ALA A 58 -14.15 -13.13 -8.02
CA ALA A 58 -15.47 -13.39 -8.57
C ALA A 58 -16.42 -12.16 -8.51
N ALA A 59 -16.27 -11.31 -7.50
CA ALA A 59 -17.10 -10.11 -7.33
C ALA A 59 -16.33 -8.93 -6.70
N PRO A 60 -15.31 -8.38 -7.39
CA PRO A 60 -14.28 -7.52 -6.76
C PRO A 60 -14.84 -6.38 -5.92
N ALA A 61 -15.66 -5.52 -6.54
CA ALA A 61 -16.19 -4.34 -5.85
C ALA A 61 -17.22 -4.70 -4.75
N HIS A 62 -17.99 -5.77 -4.94
CA HIS A 62 -18.96 -6.20 -3.95
C HIS A 62 -18.26 -6.80 -2.71
N SER A 63 -17.29 -7.69 -2.92
CA SER A 63 -16.52 -8.29 -1.84
C SER A 63 -15.74 -7.26 -1.03
N VAL A 64 -15.19 -6.24 -1.70
CA VAL A 64 -14.53 -5.12 -1.01
C VAL A 64 -15.53 -4.32 -0.16
N ALA A 65 -16.72 -4.01 -0.69
CA ALA A 65 -17.75 -3.29 0.07
C ALA A 65 -18.21 -4.06 1.31
N GLU A 66 -18.41 -5.38 1.20
CA GLU A 66 -18.75 -6.22 2.34
C GLU A 66 -17.61 -6.26 3.38
N LEU A 67 -16.38 -6.49 2.93
CA LEU A 67 -15.20 -6.59 3.81
C LEU A 67 -14.95 -5.29 4.58
N VAL A 68 -14.94 -4.15 3.88
CA VAL A 68 -14.70 -2.84 4.50
C VAL A 68 -15.91 -2.40 5.32
N GLY A 69 -17.12 -2.78 4.93
CA GLY A 69 -18.33 -2.58 5.73
C GLY A 69 -18.28 -3.32 7.07
N GLU A 70 -17.82 -4.58 7.07
CA GLU A 70 -17.61 -5.35 8.31
C GLU A 70 -16.57 -4.69 9.22
N MET A 71 -15.47 -4.17 8.65
CA MET A 71 -14.49 -3.38 9.40
C MET A 71 -15.11 -2.15 10.05
N ALA A 72 -15.86 -1.37 9.27
CA ALA A 72 -16.49 -0.14 9.75
C ALA A 72 -17.48 -0.41 10.89
N GLU A 73 -18.21 -1.53 10.87
CA GLU A 73 -19.11 -1.91 11.96
C GLU A 73 -18.35 -2.41 13.19
N ARG A 74 -17.31 -3.24 13.04
CA ARG A 74 -16.55 -3.74 14.20
C ARG A 74 -15.79 -2.64 14.94
N VAL A 75 -15.22 -1.68 14.20
CA VAL A 75 -14.50 -0.55 14.80
C VAL A 75 -15.43 0.35 15.62
N ARG A 76 -16.71 0.50 15.25
CA ARG A 76 -17.70 1.23 16.08
C ARG A 76 -17.92 0.60 17.45
N VAL A 77 -17.79 -0.72 17.54
CA VAL A 77 -17.95 -1.47 18.80
C VAL A 77 -16.69 -1.42 19.64
N TRP A 78 -15.53 -1.18 19.02
CA TRP A 78 -14.22 -1.39 19.64
C TRP A 78 -13.78 -0.28 20.61
N GLY A 79 -14.44 0.89 20.61
CA GLY A 79 -14.22 1.96 21.59
C GLY A 79 -12.74 2.16 21.93
N VAL A 80 -11.94 2.54 20.93
CA VAL A 80 -10.48 2.46 21.03
C VAL A 80 -9.98 3.64 21.84
N GLN A 81 -9.31 3.37 22.95
CA GLN A 81 -8.63 4.41 23.75
C GLN A 81 -7.32 4.79 23.04
N VAL A 82 -7.40 5.53 21.93
CA VAL A 82 -6.23 6.22 21.37
C VAL A 82 -6.31 7.67 21.82
N ASP A 83 -5.37 8.12 22.65
CA ASP A 83 -5.34 9.51 23.09
C ASP A 83 -5.15 10.45 21.89
N GLY A 84 -6.09 11.39 21.69
CA GLY A 84 -5.93 12.52 20.75
C GLY A 84 -6.67 12.39 19.41
N GLY A 85 -6.24 13.16 18.42
CA GLY A 85 -6.92 13.30 17.12
C GLY A 85 -6.73 12.15 16.14
N ALA A 86 -5.76 11.25 16.39
CA ALA A 86 -5.42 10.14 15.50
C ALA A 86 -6.60 9.18 15.31
N GLU A 87 -7.30 8.78 16.39
CA GLU A 87 -8.47 7.91 16.29
C GLU A 87 -9.55 8.52 15.37
N SER A 88 -9.87 9.80 15.58
CA SER A 88 -10.90 10.48 14.78
C SER A 88 -10.53 10.49 13.30
N TRP A 89 -9.27 10.76 12.95
CA TRP A 89 -8.82 10.68 11.56
C TRP A 89 -8.89 9.27 11.00
N GLY A 90 -8.45 8.27 11.77
CA GLY A 90 -8.52 6.87 11.39
C GLY A 90 -9.94 6.37 11.10
N LEU A 91 -10.89 6.77 11.95
CA LEU A 91 -12.32 6.46 11.76
C LEU A 91 -12.90 7.12 10.51
N VAL A 92 -12.59 8.40 10.28
CA VAL A 92 -13.12 9.11 9.10
C VAL A 92 -12.56 8.50 7.82
N HIS A 93 -11.28 8.13 7.79
CA HIS A 93 -10.67 7.40 6.67
C HIS A 93 -11.29 6.02 6.46
N LEU A 94 -11.57 5.28 7.54
CA LEU A 94 -12.24 3.97 7.43
C LEU A 94 -13.66 4.09 6.87
N PHE A 95 -14.44 5.07 7.34
CA PHE A 95 -15.78 5.32 6.80
C PHE A 95 -15.74 5.83 5.36
N ASN A 96 -14.72 6.61 5.00
CA ASN A 96 -14.50 7.00 3.61
C ASN A 96 -14.20 5.77 2.76
N ALA A 97 -13.28 4.89 3.19
CA ALA A 97 -12.97 3.65 2.48
C ALA A 97 -14.23 2.80 2.22
N HIS A 98 -15.13 2.71 3.21
CA HIS A 98 -16.40 2.00 3.06
C HIS A 98 -17.32 2.71 2.04
N ALA A 99 -17.46 4.03 2.12
CA ALA A 99 -18.28 4.79 1.17
C ALA A 99 -17.77 4.62 -0.27
N GLU A 100 -16.46 4.69 -0.46
CA GLU A 100 -15.78 4.44 -1.73
C GLU A 100 -16.07 3.03 -2.26
N ALA A 101 -15.91 2.01 -1.42
CA ALA A 101 -16.23 0.64 -1.78
C ALA A 101 -17.70 0.46 -2.22
N LEU A 102 -18.65 1.11 -1.53
CA LEU A 102 -20.07 1.09 -1.91
C LEU A 102 -20.33 1.79 -3.25
N TRP A 103 -19.62 2.87 -3.56
CA TRP A 103 -19.71 3.52 -4.88
C TRP A 103 -19.17 2.61 -5.99
N ALA A 104 -18.03 1.96 -5.76
CA ALA A 104 -17.48 0.96 -6.68
C ALA A 104 -18.49 -0.18 -6.92
N ALA A 105 -19.08 -0.73 -5.86
CA ALA A 105 -20.07 -1.81 -5.96
C ALA A 105 -21.35 -1.41 -6.71
N ARG A 106 -21.67 -0.11 -6.76
CA ARG A 106 -22.77 0.45 -7.56
C ARG A 106 -22.39 0.72 -9.02
N GLY A 107 -21.22 0.28 -9.46
CA GLY A 107 -20.74 0.43 -10.84
C GLY A 107 -20.25 1.84 -11.18
N ARG A 108 -19.79 2.62 -10.19
CA ARG A 108 -19.23 3.96 -10.43
C ARG A 108 -17.77 3.97 -10.91
N GLY A 109 -17.13 2.80 -10.99
CA GLY A 109 -15.83 2.61 -11.61
C GLY A 109 -14.68 2.35 -10.63
N ASP A 110 -13.56 1.91 -11.19
CA ASP A 110 -12.39 1.39 -10.45
C ASP A 110 -11.65 2.47 -9.63
N GLY A 111 -11.82 3.76 -9.99
CA GLY A 111 -11.30 4.89 -9.22
C GLY A 111 -11.78 4.92 -7.77
N HIS A 112 -12.98 4.39 -7.52
CA HIS A 112 -13.50 4.23 -6.16
C HIS A 112 -12.82 3.08 -5.41
N LEU A 113 -12.36 2.02 -6.08
CA LEU A 113 -11.54 1.00 -5.41
C LEU A 113 -10.17 1.56 -5.03
N LEU A 114 -9.55 2.36 -5.90
CA LEU A 114 -8.30 3.04 -5.55
C LEU A 114 -8.49 4.02 -4.38
N GLY A 115 -9.58 4.79 -4.36
CA GLY A 115 -9.94 5.66 -3.24
C GLY A 115 -10.17 4.90 -1.94
N ALA A 116 -10.79 3.71 -2.00
CA ALA A 116 -10.94 2.82 -0.86
C ALA A 116 -9.59 2.31 -0.34
N LEU A 117 -8.69 1.89 -1.23
CA LEU A 117 -7.34 1.43 -0.87
C LEU A 117 -6.53 2.55 -0.18
N TYR A 118 -6.49 3.73 -0.80
CA TYR A 118 -5.84 4.91 -0.23
C TYR A 118 -6.36 5.22 1.18
N SER A 119 -7.69 5.27 1.34
CA SER A 119 -8.31 5.59 2.62
C SER A 119 -8.05 4.49 3.66
N LEU A 120 -7.97 3.23 3.24
CA LEU A 120 -7.66 2.11 4.12
C LEU A 120 -6.20 2.13 4.63
N ILE A 121 -5.26 2.55 3.77
CA ILE A 121 -3.87 2.78 4.16
C ILE A 121 -3.79 3.88 5.22
N ALA A 122 -4.47 5.01 5.00
CA ALA A 122 -4.54 6.10 5.97
C ALA A 122 -5.23 5.67 7.28
N ALA A 123 -6.32 4.91 7.19
CA ALA A 123 -7.01 4.36 8.35
C ALA A 123 -6.10 3.45 9.19
N ARG A 124 -5.33 2.56 8.56
CA ARG A 124 -4.32 1.75 9.24
C ARG A 124 -3.35 2.62 10.02
N ALA A 125 -2.74 3.60 9.36
CA ALA A 125 -1.71 4.43 9.97
C ALA A 125 -2.20 5.11 11.26
N HIS A 126 -3.42 5.65 11.21
CA HIS A 126 -4.02 6.31 12.36
C HIS A 126 -4.51 5.33 13.45
N LEU A 127 -5.19 4.24 13.08
CA LEU A 127 -5.84 3.34 14.04
C LEU A 127 -4.89 2.29 14.64
N ARG A 128 -3.95 1.78 13.85
CA ARG A 128 -2.98 0.77 14.30
C ARG A 128 -1.69 1.42 14.78
N ASP A 129 -1.14 2.32 13.98
CA ASP A 129 0.23 2.79 14.16
C ASP A 129 0.29 4.10 14.98
N GLY A 130 -0.86 4.74 15.24
CA GLY A 130 -0.94 5.96 16.06
C GLY A 130 -0.44 7.22 15.35
N TYR A 131 -0.39 7.21 14.01
CA TYR A 131 0.10 8.33 13.21
C TYR A 131 -0.64 9.64 13.54
N ASP A 132 0.11 10.67 13.88
CA ASP A 132 -0.40 11.99 14.33
C ASP A 132 -0.39 13.06 13.23
N GLY A 133 0.19 12.75 12.07
CA GLY A 133 0.21 13.63 10.91
C GLY A 133 -1.16 13.75 10.23
N ARG A 134 -1.21 14.49 9.11
CA ARG A 134 -2.47 14.73 8.37
C ARG A 134 -2.41 14.12 6.98
N ILE A 135 -3.23 13.11 6.74
CA ILE A 135 -3.49 12.53 5.42
C ILE A 135 -4.84 13.05 4.90
N GLU A 136 -4.86 13.58 3.68
CA GLU A 136 -6.10 14.10 3.07
C GLU A 136 -7.11 12.98 2.81
N LEU A 137 -8.40 13.24 3.04
CA LEU A 137 -9.48 12.26 2.85
C LEU A 137 -9.78 11.93 1.39
N ASP A 138 -9.65 12.92 0.51
CA ASP A 138 -9.87 12.75 -0.92
C ASP A 138 -8.73 13.39 -1.69
N PRO A 139 -7.70 12.63 -2.08
CA PRO A 139 -6.63 13.15 -2.91
C PRO A 139 -7.05 13.28 -4.39
N PHE A 140 -8.19 12.70 -4.80
CA PHE A 140 -8.63 12.55 -6.19
C PHE A 140 -9.92 13.38 -6.41
N ALA A 141 -9.80 14.70 -6.29
CA ALA A 141 -10.91 15.61 -6.52
C ALA A 141 -11.46 15.45 -7.96
N ASP A 142 -12.63 14.80 -8.11
CA ASP A 142 -13.63 14.93 -9.19
C ASP A 142 -14.52 13.67 -9.31
N ASP A 143 -15.72 13.83 -9.88
CA ASP A 143 -16.73 12.76 -10.12
C ASP A 143 -16.24 11.62 -11.05
N ARG A 144 -15.07 11.76 -11.69
CA ARG A 144 -14.47 10.78 -12.59
C ARG A 144 -13.03 10.50 -12.18
N ARG A 145 -12.85 9.97 -10.97
CA ARG A 145 -11.53 9.60 -10.44
C ARG A 145 -10.79 8.67 -11.42
N PRO A 146 -9.79 9.15 -12.16
CA PRO A 146 -9.04 8.29 -13.04
C PRO A 146 -8.15 7.37 -12.20
N VAL A 147 -8.05 6.11 -12.61
CA VAL A 147 -6.99 5.22 -12.12
C VAL A 147 -5.82 5.43 -13.07
N ASP A 148 -4.97 6.39 -12.76
CA ASP A 148 -3.79 6.75 -13.54
C ASP A 148 -2.52 6.70 -12.70
N GLU A 149 -1.37 6.87 -13.36
CA GLU A 149 -0.06 6.93 -12.74
C GLU A 149 -0.01 7.93 -11.57
N THR A 150 -0.61 9.13 -11.72
CA THR A 150 -0.58 10.15 -10.65
C THR A 150 -1.32 9.66 -9.41
N ALA A 151 -2.48 9.04 -9.58
CA ALA A 151 -3.27 8.54 -8.48
C ALA A 151 -2.57 7.37 -7.75
N LEU A 152 -1.94 6.48 -8.51
CA LEU A 152 -1.16 5.37 -7.96
C LEU A 152 0.09 5.86 -7.23
N LEU A 153 0.84 6.80 -7.79
CA LEU A 153 2.02 7.40 -7.15
C LEU A 153 1.67 8.08 -5.83
N GLU A 154 0.55 8.82 -5.76
CA GLU A 154 0.10 9.42 -4.49
C GLU A 154 -0.28 8.36 -3.45
N THR A 155 -0.92 7.27 -3.89
CA THR A 155 -1.28 6.16 -3.00
C THR A 155 -0.04 5.46 -2.46
N ILE A 156 0.96 5.24 -3.31
CA ILE A 156 2.26 4.67 -2.93
C ILE A 156 3.01 5.59 -1.98
N ARG A 157 3.03 6.90 -2.26
CA ARG A 157 3.65 7.90 -1.39
C ARG A 157 3.05 7.84 0.01
N VAL A 158 1.71 7.82 0.12
CA VAL A 158 1.05 7.67 1.42
C VAL A 158 1.41 6.34 2.07
N GLN A 159 1.41 5.22 1.34
CA GLN A 159 1.86 3.95 1.90
C GLN A 159 3.25 4.05 2.51
N LEU A 160 4.22 4.67 1.84
CA LEU A 160 5.57 4.88 2.40
C LEU A 160 5.58 5.80 3.63
N ASP A 161 4.86 6.92 3.56
CA ASP A 161 4.80 7.97 4.59
C ASP A 161 4.26 7.47 5.93
N THR A 162 3.47 6.40 5.91
CA THR A 162 2.82 5.84 7.11
C THR A 162 3.71 4.95 7.98
N TRP A 163 4.87 4.48 7.50
CA TRP A 163 5.72 3.57 8.27
C TRP A 163 7.22 3.80 8.12
N VAL A 164 7.68 4.35 6.99
CA VAL A 164 9.12 4.60 6.76
C VAL A 164 9.71 5.56 7.81
N PRO A 165 9.05 6.70 8.16
CA PRO A 165 9.60 7.60 9.18
C PRO A 165 9.73 6.93 10.55
N ASP A 166 8.76 6.11 10.95
CA ASP A 166 8.81 5.42 12.25
C ASP A 166 9.84 4.29 12.23
N ALA A 167 9.91 3.54 11.13
CA ALA A 167 10.85 2.44 10.97
C ALA A 167 12.30 2.92 10.84
N PHE A 168 12.59 4.06 10.19
CA PHE A 168 13.96 4.46 9.86
C PHE A 168 14.35 5.86 10.34
N GLY A 169 13.45 6.57 11.01
CA GLY A 169 13.70 7.93 11.49
C GLY A 169 14.04 8.89 10.36
N THR A 170 14.99 9.79 10.61
CA THR A 170 15.42 10.82 9.66
C THR A 170 16.42 10.33 8.61
N ILE A 171 16.76 9.04 8.61
CA ILE A 171 17.70 8.44 7.65
C ILE A 171 17.10 8.49 6.24
N VAL A 172 15.79 8.29 6.12
CA VAL A 172 15.07 8.39 4.85
C VAL A 172 14.23 9.66 4.85
N GLN A 173 14.45 10.52 3.87
CA GLN A 173 13.55 11.63 3.58
C GLN A 173 12.65 11.25 2.41
N LEU A 174 11.36 11.07 2.70
CA LEU A 174 10.38 10.83 1.66
C LEU A 174 10.04 12.15 0.94
N PRO A 175 9.80 12.10 -0.39
CA PRO A 175 9.32 13.27 -1.12
C PRO A 175 7.99 13.75 -0.56
N ARG A 176 7.81 15.07 -0.53
CA ARG A 176 6.51 15.67 -0.19
C ARG A 176 5.52 15.40 -1.30
N ARG A 177 4.24 15.67 -1.02
CA ARG A 177 3.17 15.56 -2.01
C ARG A 177 3.53 16.32 -3.30
N ARG A 178 3.35 15.68 -4.45
CA ARG A 178 3.67 16.20 -5.80
C ARG A 178 5.16 16.38 -6.12
N GLU A 179 6.07 15.97 -5.23
CA GLU A 179 7.51 15.90 -5.55
C GLU A 179 7.86 14.59 -6.26
N LEU A 180 7.10 13.52 -6.01
CA LEU A 180 7.14 12.27 -6.76
C LEU A 180 6.37 12.46 -8.08
N ARG A 181 7.07 12.60 -9.21
CA ARG A 181 6.45 13.01 -10.48
C ARG A 181 6.12 11.84 -11.39
N ASP A 182 6.94 10.80 -11.36
CA ASP A 182 6.81 9.64 -12.22
C ASP A 182 7.29 8.35 -11.52
N ALA A 183 7.08 7.22 -12.20
CA ALA A 183 7.51 5.92 -11.74
C ALA A 183 9.04 5.76 -11.58
N ALA A 184 9.86 6.54 -12.28
CA ALA A 184 11.31 6.50 -12.13
C ALA A 184 11.74 7.15 -10.80
N ASP A 185 11.17 8.32 -10.47
CA ASP A 185 11.33 8.95 -9.16
C ASP A 185 10.93 7.96 -8.04
N LEU A 186 9.86 7.19 -8.24
CA LEU A 186 9.40 6.21 -7.25
C LEU A 186 10.45 5.12 -7.01
N SER A 187 10.99 4.56 -8.09
CA SER A 187 12.04 3.55 -7.99
C SER A 187 13.25 4.06 -7.20
N ASP A 188 13.65 5.31 -7.45
CA ASP A 188 14.78 5.93 -6.76
C ASP A 188 14.48 6.08 -5.26
N VAL A 189 13.28 6.56 -4.90
CA VAL A 189 12.82 6.65 -3.50
C VAL A 189 12.84 5.28 -2.82
N ILE A 190 12.32 4.23 -3.45
CA ILE A 190 12.36 2.87 -2.89
C ILE A 190 13.80 2.38 -2.78
N GLY A 191 14.68 2.73 -3.73
CA GLY A 191 16.12 2.47 -3.65
C GLY A 191 16.78 3.11 -2.43
N TYR A 192 16.44 4.36 -2.12
CA TYR A 192 16.91 5.03 -0.90
C TYR A 192 16.39 4.35 0.37
N VAL A 193 15.10 3.96 0.40
CA VAL A 193 14.53 3.20 1.52
C VAL A 193 15.27 1.89 1.72
N LEU A 194 15.48 1.12 0.65
CA LEU A 194 16.18 -0.18 0.68
C LEU A 194 17.60 -0.02 1.25
N GLY A 195 18.36 0.97 0.76
CA GLY A 195 19.70 1.26 1.28
C GLY A 195 19.71 1.66 2.76
N ALA A 196 18.68 2.36 3.23
CA ALA A 196 18.55 2.69 4.65
C ALA A 196 18.22 1.45 5.51
N VAL A 197 17.39 0.52 5.01
CA VAL A 197 17.11 -0.75 5.71
C VAL A 197 18.38 -1.58 5.81
N GLU A 198 19.13 -1.70 4.72
CA GLU A 198 20.42 -2.42 4.70
C GLU A 198 21.43 -1.77 5.66
N ALA A 199 21.51 -0.44 5.71
CA ALA A 199 22.39 0.25 6.65
C ALA A 199 21.97 0.06 8.12
N LYS A 200 20.66 0.03 8.41
CA LYS A 200 20.12 -0.16 9.76
C LYS A 200 20.27 -1.60 10.25
N HIS A 201 20.02 -2.58 9.39
CA HIS A 201 19.97 -3.99 9.76
C HIS A 201 21.26 -4.78 9.42
N GLY A 202 22.16 -4.19 8.62
CA GLY A 202 23.48 -4.72 8.30
C GLY A 202 23.47 -6.14 7.69
N ALA A 203 24.62 -6.83 7.78
CA ALA A 203 24.76 -8.24 7.38
C ALA A 203 24.08 -9.23 8.36
N ALA A 204 23.33 -8.72 9.35
CA ALA A 204 22.76 -9.47 10.46
C ALA A 204 21.23 -9.54 10.40
N VAL A 205 20.63 -9.38 9.21
CA VAL A 205 19.23 -9.72 9.00
C VAL A 205 19.11 -11.25 9.05
N ASP A 206 18.87 -11.79 10.25
CA ASP A 206 18.71 -13.22 10.48
C ASP A 206 17.26 -13.61 10.85
N ASP A 207 16.42 -12.63 11.23
CA ASP A 207 15.02 -12.87 11.47
C ASP A 207 14.20 -12.97 10.18
N ALA A 208 13.28 -13.92 10.14
CA ALA A 208 12.51 -14.25 8.95
C ALA A 208 11.58 -13.13 8.47
N ASP A 209 11.17 -12.21 9.35
CA ASP A 209 10.27 -11.12 9.02
C ASP A 209 11.03 -10.03 8.28
N SER A 210 12.19 -9.61 8.80
CA SER A 210 13.07 -8.67 8.12
C SER A 210 13.53 -9.16 6.75
N VAL A 211 13.85 -10.46 6.60
CA VAL A 211 14.19 -11.05 5.28
C VAL A 211 13.01 -10.94 4.31
N ARG A 212 11.79 -11.27 4.76
CA ARG A 212 10.58 -11.15 3.93
C ARG A 212 10.29 -9.71 3.55
N GLY A 213 10.40 -8.79 4.51
CA GLY A 213 10.22 -7.36 4.32
C GLY A 213 11.17 -6.79 3.28
N LEU A 214 12.46 -7.13 3.36
CA LEU A 214 13.47 -6.73 2.38
C LEU A 214 13.19 -7.29 0.98
N ALA A 215 12.78 -8.55 0.88
CA ALA A 215 12.41 -9.15 -0.40
C ALA A 215 11.21 -8.40 -1.04
N HIS A 216 10.23 -8.00 -0.22
CA HIS A 216 9.10 -7.20 -0.69
C HIS A 216 9.51 -5.78 -1.11
N LEU A 217 10.43 -5.12 -0.40
CA LEU A 217 10.99 -3.83 -0.83
C LEU A 217 11.76 -3.93 -2.16
N ALA A 218 12.58 -4.97 -2.32
CA ALA A 218 13.30 -5.21 -3.56
C ALA A 218 12.34 -5.45 -4.74
N ASN A 219 11.27 -6.21 -4.52
CA ASN A 219 10.21 -6.41 -5.52
C ASN A 219 9.49 -5.10 -5.85
N ALA A 220 9.17 -4.29 -4.84
CA ALA A 220 8.54 -2.98 -5.05
C ALA A 220 9.43 -2.08 -5.95
N ARG A 221 10.74 -2.06 -5.68
CA ARG A 221 11.70 -1.33 -6.51
C ARG A 221 11.76 -1.85 -7.93
N ALA A 222 11.84 -3.17 -8.12
CA ALA A 222 11.88 -3.78 -9.44
C ALA A 222 10.62 -3.45 -10.27
N HIS A 223 9.46 -3.42 -9.63
CA HIS A 223 8.21 -2.98 -10.25
C HIS A 223 8.19 -1.48 -10.56
N GLY A 224 8.68 -0.63 -9.66
CA GLY A 224 8.89 0.80 -9.93
C GLY A 224 9.79 1.05 -11.15
N LEU A 225 10.93 0.34 -11.26
CA LEU A 225 11.83 0.41 -12.42
C LEU A 225 11.11 0.03 -13.72
N LYS A 226 10.33 -1.06 -13.72
CA LYS A 226 9.56 -1.46 -14.90
C LYS A 226 8.51 -0.41 -15.29
N ALA A 227 7.79 0.15 -14.32
CA ALA A 227 6.86 1.23 -14.59
C ALA A 227 7.58 2.46 -15.19
N GLY A 228 8.74 2.87 -14.63
CA GLY A 228 9.55 3.98 -15.14
C GLY A 228 10.11 3.76 -16.56
N HIS A 229 10.24 2.52 -17.00
CA HIS A 229 10.60 2.16 -18.37
C HIS A 229 9.39 2.01 -19.32
N GLY A 230 8.20 2.46 -18.91
CA GLY A 230 7.01 2.48 -19.76
C GLY A 230 6.29 1.14 -19.87
N HIS A 231 6.51 0.20 -18.94
CA HIS A 231 5.77 -1.06 -18.90
C HIS A 231 4.34 -0.93 -18.32
N GLY A 232 3.94 0.28 -17.92
CA GLY A 232 2.56 0.65 -17.60
C GLY A 232 2.16 0.53 -16.12
N ASP A 233 1.00 1.11 -15.81
CA ASP A 233 0.46 1.33 -14.46
C ASP A 233 0.22 0.06 -13.65
N GLY A 234 0.05 -1.10 -14.31
CA GLY A 234 -0.03 -2.38 -13.62
C GLY A 234 1.21 -2.66 -12.77
N HIS A 235 2.39 -2.19 -13.19
CA HIS A 235 3.61 -2.32 -12.40
C HIS A 235 3.63 -1.36 -11.20
N LEU A 236 3.00 -0.18 -11.28
CA LEU A 236 2.84 0.68 -10.09
C LEU A 236 1.95 0.02 -9.04
N LEU A 237 0.85 -0.62 -9.46
CA LEU A 237 0.00 -1.38 -8.54
C LEU A 237 0.77 -2.56 -7.90
N ALA A 238 1.55 -3.31 -8.68
CA ALA A 238 2.38 -4.39 -8.14
C ALA A 238 3.47 -3.88 -7.16
N ALA A 239 3.98 -2.67 -7.40
CA ALA A 239 4.89 -2.00 -6.45
C ALA A 239 4.16 -1.67 -5.14
N LEU A 240 2.95 -1.12 -5.21
CA LEU A 240 2.10 -0.84 -4.05
C LEU A 240 1.81 -2.10 -3.23
N ASP A 241 1.40 -3.20 -3.87
CA ASP A 241 1.14 -4.47 -3.19
C ASP A 241 2.39 -4.99 -2.45
N SER A 242 3.54 -4.87 -3.09
CA SER A 242 4.82 -5.23 -2.49
C SER A 242 5.13 -4.33 -1.29
N LEU A 243 4.82 -3.03 -1.33
CA LEU A 243 5.00 -2.11 -0.21
C LEU A 243 4.04 -2.37 0.96
N VAL A 244 2.81 -2.81 0.68
CA VAL A 244 1.87 -3.27 1.71
C VAL A 244 2.45 -4.44 2.50
N LEU A 245 3.00 -5.43 1.79
CA LEU A 245 3.64 -6.59 2.40
C LEU A 245 4.95 -6.22 3.10
N ALA A 246 5.75 -5.31 2.53
CA ALA A 246 6.96 -4.81 3.19
C ALA A 246 6.63 -4.15 4.53
N ALA A 247 5.65 -3.24 4.55
CA ALA A 247 5.22 -2.57 5.77
C ALA A 247 4.76 -3.57 6.84
N ALA A 248 4.04 -4.63 6.46
CA ALA A 248 3.58 -5.65 7.41
C ALA A 248 4.70 -6.43 8.10
N ASN A 249 5.90 -6.48 7.51
CA ASN A 249 7.04 -7.24 8.02
C ASN A 249 8.14 -6.34 8.61
N LEU A 250 8.16 -5.03 8.30
CA LEU A 250 9.22 -4.10 8.71
C LEU A 250 8.75 -3.01 9.69
N ALA A 251 7.44 -2.79 9.83
CA ALA A 251 6.84 -1.80 10.72
C ALA A 251 6.48 -2.36 12.10
#